data_AF-A0AAF0HU14-F1
#
_entry.id   AF-A0AAF0HU14-F1
#
_cell.length_a   1.000
_cell.length_b   1.000
_cell.length_c   1.000
_cell.angle_alpha   90.00
_cell.angle_beta   90.00
_cell.angle_gamma   90.00
#
_symmetry.space_group_name_H-M   'P 1'
#
loop_
_entity.id
_entity.type
_entity.pdbx_description
1 polymer ?
#
loop_
_entity_poly.entity_id
_entity_poly.type
_entity_poly.pdbx_seq_one_letter_code
_entity_poly.pdbx_strand_id
1 'polypeptide(L)'
;MSLGTEALLIGSYAAQLRGVLPAWRNGHVGDADFVCTRRAAAWIMGLFGTAVVEHAPGRCFRIDRAGGRHIDMDLRGHLLPSVMAHADVMQVLLNGWTIECLVARPALILALREASQDVVPKAVGKARLDIDGYRQAGVWTPPALAQAALAFRKDGE
;
A
#
# COMPACT_ATOMS: atom_id res chain seq x y z
N MET A 1 -14.77 15.61 6.51
CA MET A 1 -14.55 15.29 5.08
C MET A 1 -14.08 13.85 5.01
N SER A 2 -14.71 13.02 4.18
CA SER A 2 -14.18 11.69 3.85
C SER A 2 -13.12 11.82 2.74
N LEU A 3 -12.12 10.93 2.73
CA LEU A 3 -11.15 10.81 1.65
C LEU A 3 -11.75 10.26 0.35
N GLY A 4 -12.91 9.60 0.42
CA GLY A 4 -13.46 8.86 -0.73
C GLY A 4 -12.45 7.87 -1.31
N THR A 5 -12.47 7.67 -2.62
CA THR A 5 -11.60 6.71 -3.34
C THR A 5 -10.23 7.30 -3.72
N GLU A 6 -9.68 8.23 -2.93
CA GLU A 6 -8.44 8.95 -3.25
C GLU A 6 -7.17 8.40 -2.58
N ALA A 7 -7.31 7.37 -1.74
CA ALA A 7 -6.21 6.66 -1.12
C ALA A 7 -6.44 5.16 -1.23
N LEU A 8 -5.39 4.43 -1.62
CA LEU A 8 -5.33 2.98 -1.66
C LEU A 8 -4.28 2.50 -0.67
N LEU A 9 -4.71 1.79 0.37
CA LEU A 9 -3.86 1.09 1.30
C LEU A 9 -3.32 -0.19 0.64
N ILE A 10 -1.99 -0.32 0.66
CA ILE A 10 -1.24 -1.43 0.09
C ILE A 10 -0.28 -2.00 1.14
N GLY A 11 0.63 -2.89 0.70
CA GLY A 11 1.67 -3.42 1.56
C GLY A 11 1.18 -4.44 2.59
N SER A 12 2.01 -4.68 3.61
CA SER A 12 1.72 -5.69 4.65
C SER A 12 0.48 -5.36 5.47
N TYR A 13 0.18 -4.08 5.67
CA TYR A 13 -0.97 -3.69 6.47
C TYR A 13 -2.29 -4.01 5.74
N ALA A 14 -2.37 -3.74 4.43
CA ALA A 14 -3.51 -4.19 3.63
C ALA A 14 -3.67 -5.72 3.67
N ALA A 15 -2.57 -6.48 3.57
CA ALA A 15 -2.59 -7.93 3.66
C ALA A 15 -3.10 -8.44 5.03
N GLN A 16 -2.75 -7.74 6.12
CA GLN A 16 -3.23 -8.04 7.46
C GLN A 16 -4.75 -7.87 7.56
N LEU A 17 -5.26 -6.73 7.11
CA LEU A 17 -6.69 -6.43 7.13
C LEU A 17 -7.51 -7.43 6.30
N ARG A 18 -6.89 -8.01 5.26
CA ARG A 18 -7.49 -9.05 4.41
C ARG A 18 -7.35 -10.47 4.96
N GLY A 19 -6.59 -10.68 6.05
CA GLY A 19 -6.37 -12.01 6.62
C GLY A 19 -5.54 -12.94 5.74
N VAL A 20 -4.70 -12.39 4.85
CA VAL A 20 -3.90 -13.15 3.86
C VAL A 20 -2.40 -13.02 4.08
N LEU A 21 -1.97 -12.53 5.25
CA LEU A 21 -0.55 -12.49 5.60
C LEU A 21 0.04 -13.91 5.69
N PRO A 22 1.17 -14.20 5.03
CA PRO A 22 1.83 -15.49 5.15
C PRO A 22 2.44 -15.72 6.55
N ALA A 23 2.57 -17.00 6.92
CA ALA A 23 2.98 -17.49 8.24
C ALA A 23 4.33 -16.95 8.76
N TRP A 24 5.20 -16.41 7.91
CA TRP A 24 6.51 -15.86 8.35
C TRP A 24 6.40 -14.43 8.91
N ARG A 25 5.28 -13.73 8.72
CA ARG A 25 5.07 -12.35 9.20
C ARG A 25 4.30 -12.23 10.51
N ASN A 26 3.99 -13.33 11.20
CA ASN A 26 3.23 -13.42 12.48
C ASN A 26 3.27 -12.12 13.32
N GLY A 27 2.39 -11.15 13.01
CA GLY A 27 2.23 -9.90 13.77
C GLY A 27 3.14 -8.71 13.46
N HIS A 28 4.12 -8.77 12.54
CA HIS A 28 5.00 -7.64 12.25
C HIS A 28 4.50 -6.78 11.09
N VAL A 29 3.68 -5.78 11.42
CA VAL A 29 3.36 -4.65 10.55
C VAL A 29 3.89 -3.39 11.23
N GLY A 30 4.99 -2.85 10.72
CA GLY A 30 5.65 -1.65 11.27
C GLY A 30 5.17 -0.35 10.62
N ASP A 31 4.51 -0.46 9.47
CA ASP A 31 4.21 0.64 8.56
C ASP A 31 2.86 0.49 7.85
N ALA A 32 2.31 1.62 7.42
CA ALA A 32 1.15 1.70 6.54
C ALA A 32 1.56 2.35 5.21
N ASP A 33 1.44 1.59 4.13
CA ASP A 33 1.78 2.04 2.78
C ASP A 33 0.51 2.49 2.03
N PHE A 34 0.56 3.66 1.41
CA PHE A 34 -0.53 4.20 0.60
C PHE A 34 -0.07 4.57 -0.81
N VAL A 35 -0.97 4.41 -1.78
CA VAL A 35 -0.96 5.18 -3.02
C VAL A 35 -2.11 6.16 -2.99
N CYS A 36 -1.86 7.45 -3.18
CA CYS A 36 -2.90 8.46 -2.96
C CYS A 36 -2.73 9.72 -3.81
N THR A 37 -3.78 10.54 -3.88
CA THR A 37 -3.67 11.90 -4.43
C THR A 37 -2.93 12.80 -3.44
N ARG A 38 -2.33 13.90 -3.92
CA ARG A 38 -1.69 14.90 -3.05
C ARG A 38 -2.66 15.47 -2.01
N ARG A 39 -3.94 15.63 -2.39
CA ARG A 39 -5.00 16.07 -1.47
C ARG A 39 -5.22 15.07 -0.34
N ALA A 40 -5.32 13.78 -0.68
CA ALA A 40 -5.47 12.72 0.31
C ALA A 40 -4.26 12.63 1.24
N ALA A 41 -3.04 12.71 0.70
CA ALA A 41 -1.82 12.77 1.49
C ALA A 41 -1.83 13.95 2.50
N ALA A 42 -2.22 15.14 2.03
CA ALA A 42 -2.31 16.34 2.87
C ALA A 42 -3.32 16.18 4.00
N TRP A 43 -4.48 15.60 3.68
CA TRP A 43 -5.50 15.31 4.67
C TRP A 43 -5.02 14.29 5.72
N ILE A 44 -4.46 13.15 5.28
CA ILE A 44 -3.95 12.10 6.18
C ILE A 44 -2.88 12.69 7.10
N MET A 45 -1.90 13.42 6.58
CA MET A 45 -0.84 14.02 7.39
C MET A 45 -1.36 15.09 8.35
N GLY A 46 -2.37 15.86 7.93
CA GLY A 46 -3.05 16.84 8.77
C GLY A 46 -3.74 16.25 9.99
N LEU A 47 -4.30 15.03 9.89
CA LEU A 47 -4.85 14.32 11.07
C LEU A 47 -3.80 14.12 12.16
N PHE A 48 -2.54 14.05 11.78
CA PHE A 48 -1.43 13.86 12.69
C PHE A 48 -0.65 15.15 12.98
N GLY A 49 -1.21 16.31 12.66
CA GLY A 49 -0.56 17.61 12.86
C GLY A 49 0.77 17.75 12.12
N THR A 50 0.96 17.00 11.02
CA THR A 50 2.20 16.97 10.24
C THR A 50 1.95 17.53 8.84
N ALA A 51 2.92 18.24 8.26
CA ALA A 51 2.85 18.68 6.87
C ALA A 51 3.28 17.57 5.91
N VAL A 52 2.74 17.57 4.70
CA VAL A 52 3.24 16.69 3.62
C VAL A 52 4.59 17.20 3.18
N VAL A 53 5.62 16.36 3.33
CA VAL A 53 6.96 16.63 2.81
C VAL A 53 7.27 15.55 1.78
N GLU A 54 7.64 15.99 0.58
CA GLU A 54 8.19 15.08 -0.42
C GLU A 54 9.69 14.92 -0.21
N HIS A 55 10.12 13.70 0.09
CA HIS A 55 11.55 13.37 0.25
C HIS A 55 12.19 12.90 -1.06
N ALA A 56 11.35 12.48 -2.01
CA ALA A 56 11.71 12.13 -3.37
C ALA A 56 10.49 12.46 -4.27
N PRO A 57 10.68 12.63 -5.59
CA PRO A 57 9.59 12.97 -6.49
C PRO A 57 8.38 12.02 -6.34
N GLY A 58 7.23 12.57 -5.96
CA GLY A 58 6.00 11.80 -5.80
C GLY A 58 5.99 10.85 -4.60
N ARG A 59 6.90 11.00 -3.63
CA ARG A 59 6.93 10.19 -2.42
C ARG A 59 6.89 11.09 -1.18
N CYS A 60 6.05 10.72 -0.23
CA CYS A 60 5.99 11.32 1.09
C CYS A 60 6.14 10.24 2.15
N PHE A 61 6.96 10.47 3.16
CA PHE A 61 7.03 9.61 4.34
C PHE A 61 6.73 10.39 5.61
N ARG A 62 6.16 9.72 6.59
CA ARG A 62 6.12 10.18 7.98
C ARG A 62 6.65 9.10 8.90
N ILE A 63 7.57 9.51 9.77
CA ILE A 63 8.06 8.69 10.88
C ILE A 63 7.48 9.28 12.16
N ASP A 64 6.70 8.51 12.91
CA ASP A 64 6.32 8.91 14.27
C ASP A 64 7.54 8.77 15.18
N ARG A 65 8.08 9.91 15.64
CA ARG A 65 9.26 9.95 16.53
C ARG A 65 9.03 9.28 17.88
N ALA A 66 7.79 9.04 18.31
CA ALA A 66 7.48 8.49 19.63
C ALA A 66 7.18 6.98 19.65
N GLY A 67 7.14 6.29 18.50
CA GLY A 67 6.66 4.90 18.47
C GLY A 67 7.14 4.02 17.31
N GLY A 68 8.06 4.48 16.46
CA GLY A 68 8.62 3.66 15.38
C GLY A 68 7.60 3.19 14.34
N ARG A 69 6.43 3.85 14.24
CA ARG A 69 5.39 3.56 13.24
C ARG A 69 5.49 4.53 12.07
N HIS A 70 5.49 3.98 10.87
CA HIS A 70 5.79 4.73 9.65
C HIS A 70 4.56 4.76 8.73
N ILE A 71 4.30 5.89 8.09
CA ILE A 71 3.31 6.00 7.02
C ILE A 71 4.04 6.42 5.75
N ASP A 72 4.04 5.53 4.77
CA ASP A 72 4.63 5.75 3.46
C ASP A 72 3.53 6.02 2.46
N MET A 73 3.68 7.08 1.65
CA MET A 73 2.66 7.49 0.68
C MET A 73 3.32 7.78 -0.67
N ASP A 74 2.86 7.09 -1.70
CA ASP A 74 3.19 7.38 -3.08
C ASP A 74 2.09 8.28 -3.68
N LEU A 75 2.46 9.46 -4.17
CA LEU A 75 1.58 10.47 -4.76
C LEU A 75 1.18 10.13 -6.21
N ARG A 76 0.75 8.90 -6.43
CA ARG A 76 0.33 8.36 -7.74
C ARG A 76 -1.18 8.13 -7.80
N GLY A 77 -1.95 8.96 -7.13
CA GLY A 77 -3.40 8.87 -7.04
C GLY A 77 -4.14 8.87 -8.39
N HIS A 78 -3.52 9.41 -9.45
CA HIS A 78 -4.07 9.35 -10.82
C HIS A 78 -4.17 7.91 -11.37
N LEU A 79 -3.45 6.95 -10.79
CA LEU A 79 -3.51 5.53 -11.18
C LEU A 79 -4.64 4.76 -10.49
N LEU A 80 -5.24 5.30 -9.41
CA LEU A 80 -6.27 4.58 -8.65
C LEU A 80 -7.43 4.05 -9.50
N PRO A 81 -7.98 4.80 -10.50
CA PRO A 81 -9.08 4.31 -11.32
C PRO A 81 -8.80 2.97 -12.03
N SER A 82 -7.53 2.66 -12.36
CA SER A 82 -7.19 1.42 -13.07
C SER A 82 -7.29 0.16 -12.20
N VAL A 83 -7.33 0.31 -10.87
CA VAL A 83 -7.33 -0.80 -9.90
C VAL A 83 -8.48 -0.76 -8.90
N MET A 84 -9.36 0.25 -8.98
CA MET A 84 -10.48 0.42 -8.05
C MET A 84 -11.40 -0.80 -7.95
N ALA A 85 -11.67 -1.49 -9.06
CA ALA A 85 -12.48 -2.71 -9.08
C ALA A 85 -11.84 -3.90 -8.33
N HIS A 86 -10.54 -3.79 -8.02
CA HIS A 86 -9.76 -4.78 -7.27
C HIS A 86 -9.43 -4.31 -5.85
N ALA A 87 -10.18 -3.34 -5.34
CA ALA A 87 -10.14 -2.88 -3.96
C ALA A 87 -11.55 -2.81 -3.38
N ASP A 88 -11.64 -2.74 -2.06
CA ASP A 88 -12.90 -2.42 -1.37
C ASP A 88 -12.74 -1.12 -0.60
N VAL A 89 -13.81 -0.32 -0.54
CA VAL A 89 -13.85 0.84 0.34
C VAL A 89 -14.01 0.34 1.77
N MET A 90 -13.08 0.72 2.66
CA MET A 90 -13.09 0.33 4.06
C MET A 90 -12.73 1.51 4.95
N GLN A 91 -13.27 1.52 6.16
CA GLN A 91 -12.78 2.38 7.24
C GLN A 91 -11.70 1.63 8.02
N VAL A 92 -10.50 2.21 8.07
CA VAL A 92 -9.31 1.63 8.71
C VAL A 92 -8.90 2.50 9.89
N LEU A 93 -8.66 1.89 11.06
CA LEU A 93 -8.20 2.59 12.25
C LEU A 93 -6.66 2.66 12.27
N LEU A 94 -6.11 3.85 12.07
CA LEU A 94 -4.69 4.12 12.07
C LEU A 94 -4.32 5.09 13.19
N ASN A 95 -3.65 4.56 14.22
CA ASN A 95 -3.17 5.33 15.37
C ASN A 95 -4.26 6.23 15.99
N GLY A 96 -5.44 5.64 16.25
CA GLY A 96 -6.59 6.33 16.83
C GLY A 96 -7.47 7.10 15.83
N TRP A 97 -7.06 7.21 14.57
CA TRP A 97 -7.82 7.90 13.52
C TRP A 97 -8.52 6.92 12.59
N THR A 98 -9.81 7.15 12.36
CA THR A 98 -10.58 6.41 11.35
C THR A 98 -10.38 7.06 9.98
N ILE A 99 -9.88 6.27 9.03
CA ILE A 99 -9.55 6.70 7.68
C ILE A 99 -10.37 5.85 6.70
N GLU A 100 -11.20 6.48 5.87
CA GLU A 100 -11.84 5.79 4.74
C GLU A 100 -10.85 5.69 3.59
N CYS A 101 -10.58 4.49 3.10
CA CYS A 101 -9.68 4.29 1.96
C CYS A 101 -10.09 3.04 1.16
N LEU A 102 -9.56 2.93 -0.04
CA LEU A 102 -9.53 1.68 -0.77
C LEU A 102 -8.53 0.75 -0.08
N VAL A 103 -8.91 -0.48 0.20
CA VAL A 103 -7.99 -1.53 0.67
C VAL A 103 -7.84 -2.54 -0.46
N ALA A 104 -6.61 -2.81 -0.89
CA ALA A 104 -6.36 -3.75 -1.98
C ALA A 104 -6.92 -5.15 -1.64
N ARG A 105 -7.55 -5.81 -2.62
CA ARG A 105 -7.92 -7.23 -2.51
C ARG A 105 -6.67 -8.10 -2.75
N PRO A 106 -6.68 -9.38 -2.32
CA PRO A 106 -5.50 -10.25 -2.41
C PRO A 106 -4.84 -10.30 -3.80
N ALA A 107 -5.63 -10.39 -4.88
CA ALA A 107 -5.11 -10.41 -6.25
C ALA A 107 -4.35 -9.11 -6.62
N LEU A 108 -4.82 -7.94 -6.16
CA LEU A 108 -4.13 -6.68 -6.40
C LEU A 108 -2.85 -6.58 -5.57
N ILE A 109 -2.87 -7.06 -4.32
CA ILE A 109 -1.67 -7.08 -3.48
C ILE A 109 -0.58 -7.94 -4.13
N LEU A 110 -0.95 -9.14 -4.60
CA LEU A 110 -0.05 -10.03 -5.33
C LEU A 110 0.49 -9.35 -6.61
N ALA A 111 -0.39 -8.79 -7.44
CA ALA A 111 0.00 -8.13 -8.69
C ALA A 111 1.01 -6.99 -8.47
N LEU A 112 0.76 -6.13 -7.48
CA LEU A 112 1.66 -5.03 -7.11
C LEU A 112 3.01 -5.56 -6.60
N ARG A 113 3.01 -6.69 -5.88
CA ARG A 113 4.24 -7.33 -5.41
C ARG A 113 5.04 -7.93 -6.57
N GLU A 114 4.39 -8.65 -7.48
CA GLU A 114 5.01 -9.20 -8.69
C GLU A 114 5.61 -8.11 -9.58
N ALA A 115 4.91 -6.98 -9.71
CA ALA A 115 5.35 -5.82 -10.50
C ALA A 115 6.57 -5.08 -9.91
N SER A 116 6.82 -5.22 -8.60
CA SER A 116 7.87 -4.45 -7.88
C SER A 116 9.01 -5.31 -7.32
N GLN A 117 8.96 -6.63 -7.49
CA GLN A 117 9.90 -7.58 -6.87
C GLN A 117 11.37 -7.36 -7.26
N ASP A 118 11.62 -6.83 -8.46
CA ASP A 118 12.94 -6.61 -9.04
C ASP A 118 13.51 -5.20 -8.78
N VAL A 119 12.66 -4.27 -8.30
CA VAL A 119 13.03 -2.86 -8.06
C VAL A 119 13.58 -2.63 -6.65
N VAL A 120 13.39 -3.59 -5.73
CA VAL A 120 13.86 -3.46 -4.35
C VAL A 120 14.89 -4.56 -4.04
N PRO A 121 16.17 -4.42 -4.46
CA PRO A 121 17.21 -5.45 -4.32
C PRO A 121 17.36 -5.97 -2.89
N LYS A 122 17.26 -5.08 -1.90
CA LYS A 122 17.35 -5.42 -0.47
C LYS A 122 16.15 -6.23 0.05
N ALA A 123 15.05 -6.29 -0.71
CA ALA A 123 13.80 -6.94 -0.33
C ALA A 123 13.39 -8.07 -1.28
N VAL A 124 14.23 -8.49 -2.23
CA VAL A 124 13.91 -9.57 -3.20
C VAL A 124 13.49 -10.86 -2.49
N GLY A 125 14.22 -11.26 -1.45
CA GLY A 125 13.85 -12.45 -0.65
C GLY A 125 12.48 -12.32 0.02
N LYS A 126 12.19 -11.14 0.57
CA LYS A 126 10.90 -10.80 1.19
C LYS A 126 9.76 -10.81 0.16
N ALA A 127 9.99 -10.22 -1.00
CA ALA A 127 9.00 -10.14 -2.07
C ALA A 127 8.65 -11.53 -2.62
N ARG A 128 9.67 -12.39 -2.80
CA ARG A 128 9.47 -13.78 -3.24
C ARG A 128 8.65 -14.58 -2.23
N LEU A 129 8.94 -14.45 -0.93
CA LEU A 129 8.17 -15.13 0.12
C LEU A 129 6.71 -14.63 0.20
N ASP A 130 6.45 -13.35 -0.05
CA ASP A 130 5.07 -12.83 -0.18
C ASP A 130 4.36 -13.50 -1.38
N ILE A 131 4.99 -13.49 -2.56
CA ILE A 131 4.43 -14.07 -3.79
C ILE A 131 4.12 -15.56 -3.62
N ASP A 132 5.07 -16.32 -3.09
CA ASP A 132 4.91 -17.76 -2.86
C ASP A 132 3.77 -18.03 -1.87
N GLY A 133 3.67 -17.25 -0.79
CA GLY A 133 2.59 -17.35 0.19
C GLY A 133 1.20 -17.09 -0.41
N TYR A 134 1.06 -16.06 -1.25
CA TYR A 134 -0.19 -15.79 -1.96
C TYR A 134 -0.58 -16.93 -2.91
N ARG A 135 0.38 -17.47 -3.66
CA ARG A 135 0.13 -18.59 -4.59
C ARG A 135 -0.28 -19.87 -3.85
N GLN A 136 0.36 -20.16 -2.71
CA GLN A 136 -0.05 -21.28 -1.83
C GLN A 136 -1.47 -21.12 -1.30
N ALA A 137 -1.91 -19.89 -1.04
CA ALA A 137 -3.29 -19.57 -0.66
C ALA A 137 -4.28 -19.57 -1.84
N GLY A 138 -3.85 -19.96 -3.05
CA GLY A 138 -4.70 -20.01 -4.24
C GLY A 138 -5.02 -18.65 -4.85
N VAL A 139 -4.26 -17.60 -4.50
CA VAL A 139 -4.41 -16.26 -5.07
C VAL A 139 -3.56 -16.15 -6.34
N TRP A 140 -4.17 -15.60 -7.39
CA TRP A 140 -3.54 -15.45 -8.70
C TRP A 140 -3.76 -14.05 -9.26
N THR A 141 -2.82 -13.59 -10.10
CA THR A 141 -2.89 -12.31 -10.80
C THR A 141 -3.45 -12.49 -12.21
N PRO A 142 -4.64 -11.96 -12.54
CA PRO A 142 -5.13 -11.92 -13.91
C PRO A 142 -4.23 -11.05 -14.82
N PRO A 143 -4.08 -11.36 -16.12
CA PRO A 143 -3.22 -10.59 -17.03
C PRO A 143 -3.54 -9.09 -17.09
N ALA A 144 -4.83 -8.73 -17.11
CA ALA A 144 -5.26 -7.33 -17.11
C ALA A 144 -4.85 -6.59 -15.82
N LEU A 145 -4.87 -7.29 -14.68
CA LEU A 145 -4.47 -6.74 -13.39
C LEU A 145 -2.94 -6.61 -13.29
N ALA A 146 -2.19 -7.56 -13.86
CA ALA A 146 -0.73 -7.46 -13.96
C ALA A 146 -0.32 -6.19 -14.72
N GLN A 147 -0.96 -5.92 -15.86
CA GLN A 147 -0.69 -4.73 -16.66
C GLN A 147 -1.01 -3.44 -15.89
N ALA A 148 -2.14 -3.40 -15.19
CA ALA A 148 -2.49 -2.25 -14.35
C ALA A 148 -1.49 -2.05 -13.21
N ALA A 149 -1.06 -3.13 -12.55
CA ALA A 149 -0.09 -3.09 -11.46
C ALA A 149 1.31 -2.62 -11.89
N LEU A 150 1.73 -2.88 -13.13
CA LEU A 150 3.00 -2.38 -13.66
C LEU A 150 3.07 -0.85 -13.68
N ALA A 151 1.94 -0.14 -13.86
CA ALA A 151 1.94 1.32 -13.78
C ALA A 151 2.29 1.85 -12.36
N PHE A 152 2.10 1.01 -11.33
CA PHE A 152 2.47 1.31 -9.95
C PHE A 152 3.91 0.87 -9.60
N ARG A 153 4.62 0.24 -10.54
CA ARG A 153 6.05 -0.01 -10.38
C ARG A 153 6.78 1.33 -10.27
N LYS A 154 7.81 1.38 -9.42
CA LYS A 154 8.72 2.51 -9.37
C LYS A 154 9.83 2.23 -10.38
N ASP A 155 10.18 3.19 -11.22
CA ASP A 155 11.48 3.11 -11.89
C ASP A 155 12.54 3.27 -10.79
N GLY A 156 13.52 2.37 -10.77
CA GLY A 156 14.50 2.30 -9.69
C GLY A 156 15.13 3.66 -9.42
N GLU A 157 15.27 4.00 -8.13
CA GLU A 157 16.15 5.08 -7.66
C GLU A 157 17.60 4.80 -8.07
#